data_AF-A0A1Y1HXM8-F1
#
_entry.id   AF-A0A1Y1HXM8-F1
#
_cell.length_a   1.000
_cell.length_b   1.000
_cell.length_c   1.000
_cell.angle_alpha   90.00
_cell.angle_beta   90.00
_cell.angle_gamma   90.00
#
_symmetry.space_group_name_H-M   'P 1'
#
loop_
_entity.id
_entity.type
_entity.pdbx_description
1 polymer ?
#
loop_
_entity_poly.entity_id
_entity_poly.type
_entity_poly.pdbx_seq_one_letter_code
_entity_poly.pdbx_strand_id
1 'polypeptide(L)'
;MASLFTKKKTPKELVRESKREMQHAGRGLDREVAALQLEEKKLVAEIKKTAATGNKAATKVLARQLIRLRGQVTKLQSSKAQLRGVQTHTQAMVANSAVAGAMKGATDVMTSMNKLMDPAQQRKTIMEFQKQNAQMDMAGEMVSDSIDDALDGDDLEEETDDLTNQVLDEIGVDTAAQLASAPKTRIKGPAVAQEEDSFDVDDLDKRLAALRAAN
;
A
#
# COMPACT_ATOMS: atom_id res chain seq x y z
N MET A 1 -41.32 7.46 -23.24
CA MET A 1 -41.57 8.84 -22.76
C MET A 1 -41.20 8.94 -21.28
N ALA A 2 -39.95 9.29 -20.93
CA ALA A 2 -39.58 9.60 -19.55
C ALA A 2 -38.29 10.43 -19.51
N SER A 3 -38.38 11.75 -19.77
CA SER A 3 -37.28 12.69 -19.43
C SER A 3 -37.75 14.15 -19.44
N LEU A 4 -38.75 14.49 -18.62
CA LEU A 4 -39.20 15.89 -18.45
C LEU A 4 -39.35 16.31 -16.97
N PHE A 5 -39.01 15.43 -16.01
CA PHE A 5 -39.16 15.70 -14.57
C PHE A 5 -37.92 15.38 -13.73
N THR A 6 -36.72 15.27 -14.33
CA THR A 6 -35.48 15.20 -13.54
C THR A 6 -35.07 16.61 -13.12
N LYS A 7 -35.44 17.02 -11.90
CA LYS A 7 -34.86 18.23 -11.26
C LYS A 7 -33.34 18.13 -11.37
N LYS A 8 -32.69 19.19 -11.86
CA LYS A 8 -31.23 19.29 -11.86
C LYS A 8 -30.76 19.06 -10.41
N LYS A 9 -29.93 18.04 -10.21
CA LYS A 9 -29.40 17.69 -8.89
C LYS A 9 -28.68 18.89 -8.31
N THR A 10 -28.93 19.18 -7.05
CA THR A 10 -28.22 20.23 -6.32
C THR A 10 -26.74 19.84 -6.15
N PRO A 11 -25.81 20.79 -5.96
CA PRO A 11 -24.41 20.49 -5.67
C PRO A 11 -24.23 19.51 -4.50
N LYS A 12 -25.08 19.63 -3.46
CA LYS A 12 -25.09 18.71 -2.32
C LYS A 12 -25.49 17.27 -2.70
N GLU A 13 -26.45 17.11 -3.60
CA GLU A 13 -26.88 15.79 -4.08
C GLU A 13 -25.83 15.14 -4.99
N LEU A 14 -25.21 15.92 -5.89
CA LEU A 14 -24.11 15.45 -6.75
C LEU A 14 -22.95 14.94 -5.91
N VAL A 15 -22.57 15.67 -4.86
CA VAL A 15 -21.47 15.23 -4.01
C VAL A 15 -21.85 13.99 -3.18
N ARG A 16 -23.09 13.88 -2.71
CA ARG A 16 -23.56 12.69 -1.98
C ARG A 16 -23.59 11.45 -2.87
N GLU A 17 -23.96 11.61 -4.13
CA GLU A 17 -23.93 10.55 -5.14
C GLU A 17 -22.49 10.13 -5.46
N SER A 18 -21.61 11.09 -5.77
CA SER A 18 -20.19 10.83 -6.00
C SER A 18 -19.54 10.10 -4.81
N LYS A 19 -19.86 10.48 -3.57
CA LYS A 19 -19.40 9.75 -2.38
C LYS A 19 -19.85 8.29 -2.36
N ARG A 20 -21.09 8.00 -2.76
CA ARG A 20 -21.62 6.62 -2.81
C ARG A 20 -20.94 5.81 -3.91
N GLU A 21 -20.74 6.42 -5.07
CA GLU A 21 -20.04 5.80 -6.20
C GLU A 21 -18.58 5.48 -5.83
N MET A 22 -17.87 6.42 -5.21
CA MET A 22 -16.50 6.20 -4.72
C MET A 22 -16.43 5.07 -3.67
N GLN A 23 -17.40 4.99 -2.75
CA GLN A 23 -17.48 3.88 -1.79
C GLN A 23 -17.79 2.53 -2.45
N HIS A 24 -18.57 2.54 -3.53
CA HIS A 24 -18.82 1.33 -4.31
C HIS A 24 -17.56 0.90 -5.06
N ALA A 25 -16.89 1.82 -5.74
CA ALA A 25 -15.62 1.59 -6.44
C ALA A 25 -14.53 1.08 -5.50
N GLY A 26 -14.37 1.70 -4.32
CA GLY A 26 -13.40 1.26 -3.31
C GLY A 26 -13.64 -0.17 -2.83
N ARG A 27 -14.91 -0.59 -2.67
CA ARG A 27 -15.26 -1.98 -2.35
C ARG A 27 -15.04 -2.94 -3.52
N GLY A 28 -15.21 -2.45 -4.76
CA GLY A 28 -14.83 -3.19 -5.96
C GLY A 28 -13.34 -3.52 -5.97
N LEU A 29 -12.49 -2.51 -5.74
CA LEU A 29 -11.04 -2.69 -5.63
C LEU A 29 -10.66 -3.67 -4.52
N ASP A 30 -11.34 -3.63 -3.38
CA ASP A 30 -11.07 -4.57 -2.27
C ASP A 30 -11.35 -6.03 -2.63
N ARG A 31 -12.40 -6.28 -3.42
CA ARG A 31 -12.69 -7.64 -3.91
C ARG A 31 -11.64 -8.09 -4.91
N GLU A 32 -11.21 -7.20 -5.81
CA GLU A 32 -10.17 -7.49 -6.80
C GLU A 32 -8.84 -7.81 -6.12
N VAL A 33 -8.43 -7.01 -5.13
CA VAL A 33 -7.23 -7.26 -4.33
C VAL A 33 -7.31 -8.61 -3.63
N ALA A 34 -8.45 -8.94 -3.01
CA ALA A 34 -8.62 -10.23 -2.35
C ALA A 34 -8.57 -11.42 -3.34
N ALA A 35 -9.11 -11.26 -4.55
CA ALA A 35 -9.06 -12.26 -5.60
C ALA A 35 -7.61 -12.49 -6.08
N LEU A 36 -6.87 -11.42 -6.38
CA LEU A 36 -5.47 -11.51 -6.81
C LEU A 36 -4.56 -12.08 -5.71
N GLN A 37 -4.80 -11.75 -4.44
CA GLN A 37 -4.07 -12.36 -3.32
C GLN A 37 -4.33 -13.87 -3.19
N LEU A 38 -5.51 -14.35 -3.56
CA LEU A 38 -5.79 -15.79 -3.61
C LEU A 38 -5.04 -16.45 -4.78
N GLU A 39 -5.01 -15.80 -5.94
CA GLU A 39 -4.20 -16.24 -7.08
C GLU A 39 -2.71 -16.25 -6.76
N GLU A 40 -2.22 -15.27 -6.01
CA GLU A 40 -0.83 -15.19 -5.55
C GLU A 40 -0.46 -16.44 -4.74
N LYS A 41 -1.30 -16.84 -3.80
CA LYS A 41 -1.09 -18.05 -3.00
C LYS A 41 -1.05 -19.31 -3.86
N LYS A 42 -1.91 -19.41 -4.88
CA LYS A 42 -1.91 -20.55 -5.82
C LYS A 42 -0.63 -20.57 -6.64
N LEU A 43 -0.20 -19.42 -7.16
CA LEU A 43 1.01 -19.28 -7.96
C LEU A 43 2.26 -19.60 -7.15
N VAL A 44 2.34 -19.16 -5.89
CA VAL A 44 3.44 -19.54 -4.97
C VAL A 44 3.48 -21.06 -4.75
N ALA A 45 2.34 -21.72 -4.58
CA ALA A 45 2.29 -23.18 -4.44
C ALA A 45 2.76 -23.88 -5.73
N GLU A 46 2.39 -23.34 -6.90
CA GLU A 46 2.83 -23.86 -8.20
C GLU A 46 4.34 -23.70 -8.41
N ILE A 47 4.90 -22.52 -8.09
CA ILE A 47 6.35 -22.24 -8.12
C ILE A 47 7.11 -23.26 -7.26
N LYS A 48 6.64 -23.50 -6.03
CA LYS A 48 7.27 -24.50 -5.13
C LYS A 48 7.24 -25.90 -5.76
N LYS A 49 6.14 -26.28 -6.40
CA LYS A 49 5.99 -27.58 -7.06
C LYS A 49 6.91 -27.71 -8.27
N THR A 50 6.98 -26.70 -9.15
CA THR A 50 7.85 -26.73 -10.34
C THR A 50 9.32 -26.65 -9.99
N ALA A 51 9.66 -25.98 -8.89
CA ALA A 51 11.02 -25.94 -8.41
C ALA A 51 11.46 -27.29 -7.84
N ALA A 52 10.58 -27.98 -7.10
CA ALA A 52 10.86 -29.32 -6.57
C ALA A 52 11.09 -30.37 -7.68
N THR A 53 10.51 -30.19 -8.86
CA THR A 53 10.77 -31.07 -10.03
C THR A 53 12.05 -30.68 -10.80
N GLY A 54 12.76 -29.63 -10.39
CA GLY A 54 13.99 -29.16 -11.02
C GLY A 54 13.78 -28.42 -12.35
N ASN A 55 12.53 -28.10 -12.73
CA ASN A 55 12.25 -27.35 -13.96
C ASN A 55 12.52 -25.86 -13.76
N LYS A 56 13.80 -25.47 -13.90
CA LYS A 56 14.27 -24.09 -13.71
C LYS A 56 13.60 -23.10 -14.68
N ALA A 57 13.39 -23.49 -15.93
CA ALA A 57 12.78 -22.61 -16.94
C ALA A 57 11.32 -22.29 -16.58
N ALA A 58 10.51 -23.30 -16.25
CA ALA A 58 9.13 -23.08 -15.83
C ALA A 58 9.04 -22.28 -14.52
N THR A 59 9.92 -22.58 -13.56
CA THR A 59 9.99 -21.87 -12.28
C THR A 59 10.30 -20.38 -12.47
N LYS A 60 11.23 -20.03 -13.37
CA LYS A 60 11.56 -18.64 -13.69
C LYS A 60 10.39 -17.89 -14.33
N VAL A 61 9.64 -18.53 -15.23
CA VAL A 61 8.46 -17.94 -15.86
C VAL A 61 7.36 -17.66 -14.82
N LEU A 62 7.07 -18.64 -13.96
CA LEU A 62 6.07 -18.48 -12.90
C LEU A 62 6.46 -17.43 -11.86
N ALA A 63 7.75 -17.33 -11.53
CA ALA A 63 8.26 -16.30 -10.62
C ALA A 63 8.11 -14.88 -11.20
N ARG A 64 8.38 -14.68 -12.50
CA ARG A 64 8.07 -13.40 -13.18
C ARG A 64 6.58 -13.08 -13.18
N GLN A 65 5.73 -14.09 -13.37
CA GLN A 65 4.28 -13.92 -13.26
C GLN A 65 3.88 -13.48 -11.84
N LEU A 66 4.54 -14.00 -10.81
CA LEU A 66 4.30 -13.61 -9.42
C LEU A 66 4.69 -12.17 -9.15
N ILE A 67 5.83 -11.70 -9.66
CA ILE A 67 6.23 -10.29 -9.57
C ILE A 67 5.18 -9.39 -10.20
N ARG A 68 4.73 -9.72 -11.42
CA ARG A 68 3.67 -8.95 -12.11
C ARG A 68 2.38 -8.91 -11.30
N LEU A 69 1.97 -10.03 -10.71
CA LEU A 69 0.77 -10.12 -9.89
C LEU A 69 0.89 -9.27 -8.61
N ARG A 70 2.03 -9.33 -7.91
CA ARG A 70 2.32 -8.46 -6.76
C ARG A 70 2.28 -6.98 -7.15
N GLY A 71 2.86 -6.62 -8.30
CA GLY A 71 2.77 -5.25 -8.85
C GLY A 71 1.33 -4.81 -9.11
N GLN A 72 0.48 -5.68 -9.65
CA GLN A 72 -0.95 -5.39 -9.85
C GLN A 72 -1.67 -5.17 -8.51
N VAL A 73 -1.39 -5.99 -7.49
CA VAL A 73 -1.95 -5.81 -6.14
C VAL A 73 -1.53 -4.45 -5.57
N THR A 74 -0.25 -4.09 -5.63
CA THR A 74 0.27 -2.79 -5.18
C THR A 74 -0.40 -1.63 -5.93
N LYS A 75 -0.54 -1.74 -7.26
CA LYS A 75 -1.22 -0.73 -8.08
C LYS A 75 -2.68 -0.53 -7.65
N LEU A 76 -3.43 -1.60 -7.42
CA LEU A 76 -4.82 -1.51 -6.96
C LEU A 76 -4.93 -0.93 -5.54
N GLN A 77 -3.98 -1.26 -4.66
CA GLN A 77 -3.91 -0.66 -3.32
C GLN A 77 -3.60 0.84 -3.37
N SER A 78 -2.71 1.26 -4.27
CA SER A 78 -2.44 2.68 -4.55
C SER A 78 -3.68 3.39 -5.10
N SER A 79 -4.35 2.81 -6.11
CA SER A 79 -5.62 3.34 -6.63
C SER A 79 -6.71 3.47 -5.55
N LYS A 80 -6.75 2.53 -4.60
CA LYS A 80 -7.65 2.62 -3.44
C LYS A 80 -7.27 3.79 -2.52
N ALA A 81 -5.98 4.00 -2.28
CA ALA A 81 -5.51 5.14 -1.49
C ALA A 81 -5.86 6.48 -2.17
N GLN A 82 -5.66 6.57 -3.49
CA GLN A 82 -6.07 7.72 -4.29
C GLN A 82 -7.58 7.97 -4.20
N LEU A 83 -8.42 6.94 -4.38
CA LEU A 83 -9.88 7.07 -4.20
C LEU A 83 -10.29 7.55 -2.81
N ARG A 84 -9.61 7.09 -1.75
CA ARG A 84 -9.84 7.58 -0.38
C ARG A 84 -9.43 9.05 -0.23
N GLY A 85 -8.34 9.46 -0.86
CA GLY A 85 -7.90 10.85 -0.94
C GLY A 85 -8.98 11.73 -1.59
N VAL A 86 -9.46 11.34 -2.77
CA VAL A 86 -10.55 12.03 -3.47
C VAL A 86 -11.81 12.07 -2.61
N GLN A 87 -12.21 10.96 -1.97
CA GLN A 87 -13.37 10.94 -1.08
C GLN A 87 -13.25 11.95 0.07
N THR A 88 -12.05 12.08 0.65
CA THR A 88 -11.76 13.03 1.73
C THR A 88 -11.81 14.47 1.23
N HIS A 89 -11.19 14.74 0.08
CA HIS A 89 -11.21 16.05 -0.56
C HIS A 89 -12.64 16.47 -0.93
N THR A 90 -13.41 15.56 -1.52
CA THR A 90 -14.83 15.75 -1.81
C THR A 90 -15.64 16.04 -0.53
N GLN A 91 -15.36 15.36 0.58
CA GLN A 91 -16.02 15.63 1.86
C GLN A 91 -15.68 17.02 2.41
N ALA A 92 -14.42 17.45 2.31
CA ALA A 92 -14.01 18.81 2.65
C ALA A 92 -14.73 19.85 1.77
N MET A 93 -14.87 19.58 0.47
CA MET A 93 -15.63 20.43 -0.46
C MET A 93 -17.11 20.59 -0.05
N VAL A 94 -17.77 19.53 0.44
CA VAL A 94 -19.14 19.65 1.00
C VAL A 94 -19.17 20.56 2.22
N ALA A 95 -18.22 20.37 3.15
CA ALA A 95 -18.16 21.17 4.36
C ALA A 95 -17.94 22.65 4.01
N ASN A 96 -17.01 22.95 3.10
CA ASN A 96 -16.76 24.30 2.60
C ASN A 96 -17.98 24.89 1.88
N SER A 97 -18.68 24.09 1.06
CA SER A 97 -19.93 24.55 0.41
C SER A 97 -21.05 24.84 1.42
N ALA A 98 -21.17 24.04 2.49
CA ALA A 98 -22.13 24.29 3.55
C ALA A 98 -21.80 25.55 4.35
N VAL A 99 -20.52 25.77 4.66
CA VAL A 99 -20.03 27.01 5.30
C VAL A 99 -20.24 28.21 4.39
N ALA A 100 -19.93 28.12 3.09
CA ALA A 100 -20.17 29.19 2.12
C ALA A 100 -21.66 29.53 2.00
N GLY A 101 -22.55 28.53 2.04
CA GLY A 101 -23.99 28.75 2.10
C GLY A 101 -24.45 29.44 3.38
N ALA A 102 -23.89 29.05 4.54
CA ALA A 102 -24.16 29.72 5.82
C ALA A 102 -23.61 31.14 5.86
N MET A 103 -22.39 31.36 5.33
CA MET A 103 -21.77 32.67 5.16
C MET A 103 -22.56 33.55 4.20
N LYS A 104 -23.17 32.99 3.15
CA LYS A 104 -24.07 33.74 2.28
C LYS A 104 -25.29 34.24 3.04
N GLY A 105 -25.96 33.37 3.81
CA GLY A 105 -27.09 33.78 4.66
C GLY A 105 -26.69 34.78 5.76
N ALA A 106 -25.53 34.58 6.38
CA ALA A 106 -24.98 35.51 7.36
C ALA A 106 -24.54 36.84 6.71
N THR A 107 -24.01 36.82 5.48
CA THR A 107 -23.68 38.01 4.68
C THR A 107 -24.95 38.74 4.24
N ASP A 108 -26.02 38.04 3.89
CA ASP A 108 -27.30 38.65 3.57
C ASP A 108 -27.87 39.38 4.82
N VAL A 109 -27.79 38.76 6.00
CA VAL A 109 -28.13 39.40 7.29
C VAL A 109 -27.18 40.55 7.61
N MET A 110 -25.87 40.37 7.45
CA MET A 110 -24.87 41.42 7.64
C MET A 110 -25.04 42.56 6.64
N THR A 111 -25.45 42.32 5.41
CA THR A 111 -25.71 43.36 4.39
C THR A 111 -26.99 44.12 4.73
N SER A 112 -28.01 43.40 5.21
CA SER A 112 -29.23 44.00 5.77
C SER A 112 -28.93 44.87 6.99
N MET A 113 -27.94 44.47 7.79
CA MET A 113 -27.46 45.18 8.99
C MET A 113 -26.40 46.24 8.66
N ASN A 114 -25.67 46.11 7.56
CA ASN A 114 -24.67 47.06 7.05
C ASN A 114 -25.34 48.18 6.24
N LYS A 115 -26.56 48.00 5.73
CA LYS A 115 -27.43 49.13 5.39
C LYS A 115 -27.66 50.09 6.57
N LEU A 116 -27.35 49.67 7.81
CA LEU A 116 -27.37 50.48 9.03
C LEU A 116 -25.96 50.78 9.58
N MET A 117 -24.86 50.35 8.94
CA MET A 117 -23.47 50.57 9.41
C MET A 117 -22.49 50.97 8.29
N ASP A 118 -21.46 51.73 8.65
CA ASP A 118 -20.60 52.53 7.76
C ASP A 118 -19.87 51.74 6.63
N PRO A 119 -20.04 52.13 5.33
CA PRO A 119 -19.42 51.48 4.17
C PRO A 119 -17.89 51.57 4.09
N ALA A 120 -17.23 52.37 4.93
CA ALA A 120 -15.76 52.51 4.90
C ALA A 120 -14.99 51.25 5.34
N GLN A 121 -15.52 50.47 6.30
CA GLN A 121 -14.84 49.28 6.84
C GLN A 121 -14.93 48.06 5.90
N GLN A 122 -16.02 47.91 5.14
CA GLN A 122 -16.21 46.78 4.22
C GLN A 122 -15.16 46.72 3.11
N ARG A 123 -14.74 47.89 2.57
CA ARG A 123 -13.72 47.94 1.52
C ARG A 123 -12.38 47.37 1.98
N LYS A 124 -12.03 47.55 3.26
CA LYS A 124 -10.78 47.04 3.83
C LYS A 124 -10.83 45.51 3.98
N THR A 125 -11.93 44.96 4.48
CA THR A 125 -12.12 43.51 4.64
C THR A 125 -12.13 42.76 3.30
N ILE A 126 -12.74 43.32 2.25
CA ILE A 126 -12.74 42.72 0.91
C ILE A 126 -11.31 42.64 0.34
N MET A 127 -10.52 43.71 0.51
CA MET A 127 -9.12 43.72 0.07
C MET A 127 -8.26 42.70 0.84
N GLU A 128 -8.45 42.59 2.16
CA GLU A 128 -7.70 41.65 2.99
C GLU A 128 -8.02 40.19 2.63
N PHE A 129 -9.30 39.89 2.34
CA PHE A 129 -9.74 38.56 1.92
C PHE A 129 -9.19 38.16 0.54
N GLN A 130 -9.22 39.07 -0.43
CA GLN A 130 -8.64 38.82 -1.76
C GLN A 130 -7.14 38.53 -1.68
N LYS A 131 -6.41 39.22 -0.79
CA LYS A 131 -4.97 39.00 -0.59
C LYS A 131 -4.68 37.62 0.04
N GLN A 132 -5.48 37.19 1.01
CA GLN A 132 -5.29 35.89 1.65
C GLN A 132 -5.65 34.71 0.74
N ASN A 133 -6.73 34.83 -0.07
CA ASN A 133 -7.08 33.80 -1.04
C ASN A 133 -5.99 33.60 -2.10
N ALA A 134 -5.43 34.70 -2.63
CA ALA A 134 -4.34 34.64 -3.59
C ALA A 134 -3.05 34.00 -3.02
N GLN A 135 -2.78 34.19 -1.72
CA GLN A 135 -1.66 33.49 -1.06
C GLN A 135 -1.89 32.00 -0.88
N MET A 136 -3.14 31.57 -0.73
CA MET A 136 -3.48 30.15 -0.55
C MET A 136 -3.41 29.37 -1.87
N ASP A 137 -3.80 29.98 -2.99
CA ASP A 137 -3.71 29.34 -4.32
C ASP A 137 -2.25 29.10 -4.75
N MET A 138 -1.34 30.06 -4.52
CA MET A 138 0.09 29.88 -4.83
C MET A 138 0.75 28.75 -4.02
N ALA A 139 0.33 28.54 -2.77
CA ALA A 139 0.87 27.46 -1.95
C ALA A 139 0.43 26.07 -2.43
N GLY A 140 -0.74 25.98 -3.08
CA GLY A 140 -1.23 24.74 -3.67
C GLY A 140 -0.44 24.32 -4.91
N GLU A 141 -0.10 25.27 -5.78
CA GLU A 141 0.65 25.01 -7.01
C GLU A 141 2.08 24.52 -6.73
N MET A 142 2.80 25.12 -5.76
CA MET A 142 4.17 24.69 -5.41
C MET A 142 4.25 23.28 -4.80
N VAL A 143 3.19 22.80 -4.15
CA VAL A 143 3.13 21.45 -3.54
C VAL A 143 2.81 20.37 -4.58
N SER A 144 2.08 20.72 -5.65
CA SER A 144 1.75 19.78 -6.73
C SER A 144 2.99 19.46 -7.57
N ASP A 145 3.77 20.48 -7.96
CA ASP A 145 4.96 20.31 -8.80
C ASP A 145 6.07 19.51 -8.12
N SER A 146 6.16 19.56 -6.78
CA SER A 146 7.18 18.81 -6.02
C SER A 146 6.79 17.35 -5.75
N ILE A 147 5.53 16.97 -5.97
CA ILE A 147 5.04 15.60 -5.84
C ILE A 147 5.12 14.86 -7.20
N ASP A 148 4.87 15.55 -8.31
CA ASP A 148 4.97 14.94 -9.65
C ASP A 148 6.43 14.60 -10.02
N ASP A 149 7.41 15.42 -9.63
CA ASP A 149 8.84 15.20 -9.91
C ASP A 149 9.46 14.01 -9.13
N ALA A 150 8.79 13.54 -8.08
CA ALA A 150 9.23 12.41 -7.25
C ALA A 150 8.69 11.04 -7.73
N LEU A 151 7.73 11.03 -8.67
CA LEU A 151 7.02 9.83 -9.10
C LEU A 151 7.44 9.30 -10.48
N ASP A 152 8.27 10.04 -11.23
CA ASP A 152 8.62 9.73 -12.63
C ASP A 152 9.90 8.88 -12.79
N GLY A 153 10.39 8.26 -11.70
CA GLY A 153 11.58 7.40 -11.69
C GLY A 153 11.28 5.93 -12.01
N ASP A 154 10.87 5.63 -13.24
CA ASP A 154 10.67 4.25 -13.72
C ASP A 154 11.96 3.70 -14.37
N ASP A 155 12.79 3.01 -13.57
CA ASP A 155 14.02 2.33 -14.02
C ASP A 155 13.88 0.78 -13.88
N LEU A 156 12.85 0.22 -14.50
CA LEU A 156 12.31 -1.11 -14.16
C LEU A 156 12.73 -2.28 -15.08
N GLU A 157 13.56 -2.08 -16.11
CA GLU A 157 13.80 -3.16 -17.09
C GLU A 157 15.01 -4.06 -16.77
N GLU A 158 16.11 -3.55 -16.20
CA GLU A 158 17.32 -4.36 -15.91
C GLU A 158 17.25 -5.11 -14.57
N GLU A 159 16.41 -4.69 -13.62
CA GLU A 159 16.23 -5.34 -12.30
C GLU A 159 15.42 -6.65 -12.32
N THR A 160 14.81 -7.02 -13.45
CA THR A 160 13.78 -8.09 -13.47
C THR A 160 14.30 -9.49 -13.16
N ASP A 161 15.55 -9.82 -13.51
CA ASP A 161 16.13 -11.14 -13.23
C ASP A 161 16.61 -11.27 -11.78
N ASP A 162 17.19 -10.21 -11.22
CA ASP A 162 17.59 -10.16 -9.82
C ASP A 162 16.38 -10.15 -8.89
N LEU A 163 15.32 -9.40 -9.22
CA LEU A 163 14.02 -9.46 -8.55
C LEU A 163 13.42 -10.87 -8.61
N THR A 164 13.59 -11.58 -9.74
CA THR A 164 13.09 -12.95 -9.87
C THR A 164 13.83 -13.90 -8.92
N ASN A 165 15.14 -13.77 -8.80
CA ASN A 165 15.93 -14.58 -7.87
C ASN A 165 15.58 -14.25 -6.41
N GLN A 166 15.48 -12.97 -6.07
CA GLN A 166 15.08 -12.52 -4.72
C GLN A 166 13.71 -13.09 -4.31
N VAL A 167 12.73 -13.09 -5.23
CA VAL A 167 11.40 -13.68 -4.95
C VAL A 167 11.47 -15.19 -4.76
N LEU A 168 12.32 -15.90 -5.51
CA LEU A 168 12.52 -17.35 -5.33
C LEU A 168 13.17 -17.67 -3.98
N ASP A 169 14.09 -16.82 -3.52
CA ASP A 169 14.72 -16.93 -2.21
C ASP A 169 13.73 -16.64 -1.07
N GLU A 170 12.91 -15.59 -1.19
CA GLU A 170 11.82 -15.29 -0.25
C GLU A 170 10.84 -16.45 -0.08
N ILE A 171 10.54 -17.18 -1.17
CA ILE A 171 9.63 -18.32 -1.17
C ILE A 171 10.26 -19.55 -0.49
N GLY A 172 11.58 -19.55 -0.31
CA GLY A 172 12.35 -20.65 0.26
C GLY A 172 12.55 -21.80 -0.71
N VAL A 173 12.61 -21.50 -2.02
CA VAL A 173 12.85 -22.53 -3.04
C VAL A 173 14.27 -23.10 -2.91
N ASP A 174 15.25 -22.26 -2.63
CA ASP A 174 16.65 -22.67 -2.59
C ASP A 174 17.00 -23.44 -1.30
N THR A 175 16.40 -23.05 -0.16
CA THR A 175 16.50 -23.82 1.09
C THR A 175 15.82 -25.19 0.99
N ALA A 176 14.67 -25.29 0.31
CA ALA A 176 14.01 -26.56 0.04
C ALA A 176 14.84 -27.47 -0.89
N ALA A 177 15.52 -26.90 -1.89
CA ALA A 177 16.43 -27.64 -2.76
C ALA A 177 17.65 -28.15 -1.99
N GLN A 178 18.27 -27.33 -1.13
CA GLN A 178 19.38 -27.72 -0.26
C GLN A 178 18.98 -28.78 0.79
N LEU A 179 17.76 -28.68 1.35
CA LEU A 179 17.21 -29.69 2.28
C LEU A 179 16.83 -31.00 1.57
N ALA A 180 16.40 -30.93 0.30
CA ALA A 180 16.11 -32.11 -0.52
C ALA A 180 17.40 -32.80 -0.99
N SER A 181 18.47 -32.05 -1.22
CA SER A 181 19.81 -32.59 -1.54
C SER A 181 20.59 -33.07 -0.32
N ALA A 182 20.19 -32.66 0.90
CA ALA A 182 20.74 -33.22 2.11
C ALA A 182 20.43 -34.73 2.15
N PRO A 183 21.44 -35.60 2.34
CA PRO A 183 21.22 -37.04 2.33
C PRO A 183 20.19 -37.38 3.41
N LYS A 184 19.05 -37.95 2.98
CA LYS A 184 18.07 -38.57 3.87
C LYS A 184 18.66 -39.88 4.38
N THR A 185 19.73 -39.79 5.17
CA THR A 185 20.22 -40.89 5.96
C THR A 185 19.18 -41.12 7.03
N ARG A 186 18.20 -41.97 6.70
CA ARG A 186 17.30 -42.55 7.68
C ARG A 186 18.21 -43.37 8.58
N ILE A 187 18.59 -42.80 9.73
CA ILE A 187 19.30 -43.53 10.78
C ILE A 187 18.36 -44.66 11.15
N LYS A 188 18.64 -45.84 10.61
CA LYS A 188 18.05 -47.09 11.05
C LYS A 188 18.55 -47.20 12.49
N GLY A 189 17.65 -46.94 13.45
CA GLY A 189 17.97 -47.07 14.86
C GLY A 189 18.68 -48.42 15.05
N PRO A 190 19.84 -48.45 15.73
CA PRO A 190 20.57 -49.68 15.89
C PRO A 190 19.70 -50.67 16.67
N ALA A 191 19.52 -51.86 16.11
CA ALA A 191 19.28 -53.03 16.95
C ALA A 191 20.47 -53.12 17.90
N VAL A 192 20.16 -53.15 19.19
CA VAL A 192 21.09 -53.07 20.31
C VAL A 192 22.27 -54.02 20.12
N ALA A 193 23.45 -53.44 19.90
CA ALA A 193 24.72 -53.98 20.35
C ALA A 193 25.42 -52.81 21.07
N GLN A 194 25.67 -52.99 22.36
CA GLN A 194 26.25 -52.01 23.27
C GLN A 194 27.67 -51.64 22.83
N GLU A 195 27.89 -50.35 22.51
CA GLU A 195 29.16 -49.67 22.75
C GLU A 195 28.81 -48.30 23.35
N GLU A 196 29.09 -48.16 24.65
CA GLU A 196 28.92 -46.94 25.43
C GLU A 196 30.08 -45.99 25.12
N ASP A 197 29.90 -45.03 24.22
CA ASP A 197 30.72 -43.82 24.22
C ASP A 197 30.16 -42.90 25.33
N SER A 198 30.63 -43.15 26.56
CA SER A 198 30.53 -42.18 27.64
C SER A 198 31.19 -40.89 27.17
N PHE A 199 30.44 -39.78 27.17
CA PHE A 199 31.03 -38.44 27.13
C PHE A 199 32.04 -38.35 28.28
N ASP A 200 33.32 -38.49 27.96
CA ASP A 200 34.38 -38.68 28.94
C ASP A 200 34.58 -37.36 29.70
N VAL A 201 34.02 -37.32 30.91
CA VAL A 201 34.03 -36.17 31.81
C VAL A 201 35.48 -35.73 32.11
N ASP A 202 36.43 -36.66 31.98
CA ASP A 202 37.87 -36.42 32.07
C ASP A 202 38.42 -35.47 31.00
N ASP A 203 37.84 -35.40 29.79
CA ASP A 203 38.28 -34.47 28.74
C ASP A 203 37.79 -33.04 29.01
N LEU A 204 36.61 -32.92 29.64
CA LEU A 204 36.08 -31.65 30.13
C LEU A 204 36.88 -31.12 31.33
N ASP A 205 37.25 -32.00 32.26
CA ASP A 205 38.07 -31.61 33.42
C ASP A 205 39.50 -31.23 33.02
N LYS A 206 40.09 -31.89 32.02
CA LYS A 206 41.39 -31.49 31.44
C LYS A 206 41.33 -30.12 30.78
N ARG A 207 40.26 -29.82 30.04
CA ARG A 207 40.04 -28.50 29.41
C ARG A 207 39.80 -27.40 30.45
N LEU A 208 39.10 -27.71 31.54
CA LEU A 208 38.86 -26.78 32.64
C LEU A 208 40.15 -26.48 33.44
N ALA A 209 40.99 -27.49 33.66
CA ALA A 209 42.29 -27.32 34.30
C ALA A 209 43.26 -26.48 33.45
N ALA A 210 43.28 -26.69 32.13
CA ALA A 210 44.08 -25.89 31.20
C ALA A 210 43.68 -24.41 31.19
N LEU A 211 42.38 -24.10 31.33
CA LEU A 211 41.88 -22.72 31.45
C LEU A 211 42.20 -22.07 32.80
N ARG A 212 42.29 -22.85 33.88
CA ARG A 212 42.67 -22.35 35.21
C ARG A 212 44.18 -22.12 35.36
N ALA A 213 45.01 -22.79 34.56
CA ALA A 213 46.46 -22.61 34.55
C ALA A 213 46.93 -21.47 33.62
N ALA A 214 46.05 -20.95 32.77
CA ALA A 214 46.35 -19.90 31.79
C ALA A 214 45.99 -18.47 32.27
N ASN A 215 45.69 -18.29 33.56
CA ASN A 215 45.38 -16.99 34.18
C ASN A 215 46.16 -16.81 35.49
#